data_AF-A0A291MZK3-F1
#
_entry.id   AF-A0A291MZK3-F1
#
_cell.length_a   1.000
_cell.length_b   1.000
_cell.length_c   1.000
_cell.angle_alpha   90.00
_cell.angle_beta   90.00
_cell.angle_gamma   90.00
#
_symmetry.space_group_name_H-M   'P 1'
#
loop_
_entity.id
_entity.type
_entity.pdbx_description
1 polymer ?
#
loop_
_entity_poly.entity_id
_entity_poly.type
_entity_poly.pdbx_seq_one_letter_code
_entity_poly.pdbx_strand_id
1 'polypeptide(L)'
;MPHNNQFVVAFDPERMVPKGKPLLLDIAGPRQPIEKNWGLFYSNGIKAVYSAEPLRILTLDRRSHNTLMFSDAPASTESVGDGDMVGIRGGASPTLHAGRFYCFGHIVSHSKSGMRNYHTAVYAFDATQGWGAGLWRASRPLALPNPFGEDTFYPRLNGRTGAVVYICGAVPLDQGWLLSYGINDERCALHFMSHQQVNAHMIEP
;
A
#
# COMPACT_ATOMS: atom_id res chain seq x y z
N MET A 1 14.94 -17.50 -9.74
CA MET A 1 14.17 -16.84 -8.65
C MET A 1 12.81 -16.47 -9.23
N PRO A 2 11.68 -16.65 -8.52
CA PRO A 2 10.40 -16.14 -9.00
C PRO A 2 10.44 -14.60 -9.10
N HIS A 3 9.89 -14.07 -10.19
CA HIS A 3 9.74 -12.64 -10.43
C HIS A 3 8.26 -12.32 -10.51
N ASN A 4 7.80 -11.38 -9.70
CA ASN A 4 6.41 -10.94 -9.73
C ASN A 4 6.28 -9.84 -10.79
N ASN A 5 5.40 -10.05 -11.77
CA ASN A 5 5.05 -9.02 -12.75
C ASN A 5 3.72 -8.39 -12.36
N GLN A 6 3.65 -7.06 -12.44
CA GLN A 6 2.42 -6.30 -12.21
C GLN A 6 1.85 -5.80 -13.53
N PHE A 7 0.53 -5.83 -13.63
CA PHE A 7 -0.18 -5.42 -14.84
C PHE A 7 -1.36 -4.53 -14.47
N VAL A 8 -1.75 -3.66 -15.40
CA VAL A 8 -3.05 -2.98 -15.38
C VAL A 8 -3.87 -3.41 -16.56
N VAL A 9 -5.16 -3.56 -16.37
CA VAL A 9 -6.11 -3.85 -17.44
C VAL A 9 -7.24 -2.84 -17.35
N ALA A 10 -7.74 -2.38 -18.51
CA ALA A 10 -8.93 -1.56 -18.50
C ALA A 10 -10.10 -2.38 -17.95
N PHE A 11 -11.02 -1.73 -17.27
CA PHE A 11 -12.18 -2.37 -16.67
C PHE A 11 -13.45 -1.84 -17.33
N ASP A 12 -14.35 -2.73 -17.72
CA ASP A 12 -15.68 -2.38 -18.22
C ASP A 12 -16.62 -2.20 -17.01
N PRO A 13 -17.04 -0.97 -16.68
CA PRO A 13 -17.82 -0.72 -15.48
C PRO A 13 -19.26 -1.20 -15.59
N GLU A 14 -19.81 -1.37 -16.80
CA GLU A 14 -21.18 -1.84 -16.97
C GLU A 14 -21.29 -3.36 -16.78
N ARG A 15 -20.26 -4.08 -17.27
CA ARG A 15 -20.23 -5.54 -17.24
C ARG A 15 -19.44 -6.11 -16.08
N MET A 16 -18.69 -5.26 -15.39
CA MET A 16 -17.79 -5.63 -14.30
C MET A 16 -16.71 -6.67 -14.71
N VAL A 17 -16.15 -6.52 -15.92
CA VAL A 17 -15.14 -7.45 -16.46
C VAL A 17 -13.89 -6.71 -17.00
N PRO A 18 -12.72 -7.37 -17.03
CA PRO A 18 -11.55 -6.84 -17.73
C PRO A 18 -11.83 -6.61 -19.22
N LYS A 19 -11.32 -5.50 -19.75
CA LYS A 19 -11.45 -5.07 -21.14
C LYS A 19 -10.08 -4.97 -21.81
N GLY A 20 -9.87 -5.78 -22.84
CA GLY A 20 -8.65 -5.75 -23.65
C GLY A 20 -7.46 -6.45 -23.00
N LYS A 21 -6.27 -6.24 -23.56
CA LYS A 21 -5.03 -6.88 -23.10
C LYS A 21 -4.45 -6.12 -21.89
N PRO A 22 -3.98 -6.84 -20.84
CA PRO A 22 -3.25 -6.21 -19.75
C PRO A 22 -1.97 -5.55 -20.26
N LEU A 23 -1.64 -4.39 -19.69
CA LEU A 23 -0.40 -3.66 -19.90
C LEU A 23 0.54 -3.95 -18.73
N LEU A 24 1.77 -4.36 -19.03
CA LEU A 24 2.82 -4.56 -18.04
C LEU A 24 3.21 -3.23 -17.41
N LEU A 25 3.36 -3.20 -16.09
CA LEU A 25 4.02 -2.10 -15.39
C LEU A 25 5.54 -2.34 -15.39
N ASP A 26 6.30 -1.36 -15.85
CA ASP A 26 7.74 -1.48 -15.98
C ASP A 26 8.46 -0.18 -15.62
N ILE A 27 9.75 -0.26 -15.26
CA ILE A 27 10.59 0.89 -14.94
C ILE A 27 11.86 0.90 -15.78
N ALA A 28 12.34 2.08 -16.12
CA ALA A 28 13.66 2.24 -16.72
C ALA A 28 14.75 2.03 -15.65
N GLY A 29 15.22 0.79 -15.48
CA GLY A 29 16.30 0.47 -14.54
C GLY A 29 16.11 -0.85 -13.79
N PRO A 30 16.83 -1.06 -12.68
CA PRO A 30 16.78 -2.30 -11.92
C PRO A 30 15.44 -2.47 -11.18
N ARG A 31 14.82 -3.63 -11.40
CA ARG A 31 13.60 -4.08 -10.72
C ARG A 31 13.89 -4.89 -9.48
N GLN A 32 13.01 -4.79 -8.48
CA GLN A 32 13.08 -5.67 -7.32
C GLN A 32 12.57 -7.06 -7.72
N PRO A 33 13.16 -8.16 -7.24
CA PRO A 33 12.64 -9.50 -7.53
C PRO A 33 11.18 -9.70 -7.08
N ILE A 34 10.78 -9.03 -5.99
CA ILE A 34 9.44 -9.09 -5.41
C ILE A 34 8.88 -7.67 -5.30
N GLU A 35 8.04 -7.30 -6.27
CA GLU A 35 7.46 -5.96 -6.37
C GLU A 35 6.06 -5.91 -5.75
N LYS A 36 6.02 -5.77 -4.43
CA LYS A 36 4.75 -5.59 -3.70
C LYS A 36 4.25 -4.14 -3.69
N ASN A 37 5.08 -3.21 -4.14
CA ASN A 37 4.83 -1.78 -4.07
C ASN A 37 4.62 -1.25 -5.49
N TRP A 38 3.37 -1.28 -5.94
CA TRP A 38 2.90 -0.61 -7.15
C TRP A 38 1.59 0.09 -6.80
N GLY A 39 1.64 0.96 -5.79
CA GLY A 39 0.48 1.74 -5.35
C GLY A 39 0.18 2.81 -6.38
N LEU A 40 -0.62 2.50 -7.41
CA LEU A 40 -0.98 3.44 -8.46
C LEU A 40 -1.93 4.51 -7.92
N PHE A 41 -1.68 5.76 -8.33
CA PHE A 41 -2.52 6.92 -8.02
C PHE A 41 -2.47 7.95 -9.15
N TYR A 42 -3.37 8.91 -9.11
CA TYR A 42 -3.46 9.97 -10.12
C TYR A 42 -3.18 11.34 -9.49
N SER A 43 -2.23 12.08 -10.06
CA SER A 43 -1.94 13.47 -9.74
C SER A 43 -1.23 14.12 -10.91
N ASN A 44 -1.97 14.91 -11.72
CA ASN A 44 -1.47 15.45 -12.99
C ASN A 44 -0.82 14.38 -13.88
N GLY A 45 -1.45 13.20 -13.96
CA GLY A 45 -0.92 12.01 -14.62
C GLY A 45 -0.87 10.80 -13.69
N ILE A 46 -0.55 9.63 -14.26
CA ILE A 46 -0.45 8.37 -13.53
C ILE A 46 0.90 8.30 -12.81
N LYS A 47 0.85 7.95 -11.54
CA LYS A 47 2.02 7.80 -10.67
C LYS A 47 1.93 6.49 -9.89
N ALA A 48 3.05 6.08 -9.31
CA ALA A 48 3.11 4.90 -8.46
C ALA A 48 3.98 5.14 -7.23
N VAL A 49 3.53 4.71 -6.05
CA VAL A 49 4.44 4.42 -4.94
C VAL A 49 5.13 3.09 -5.24
N TYR A 50 6.44 3.13 -5.47
CA TYR A 50 7.25 1.97 -5.81
C TYR A 50 8.10 1.45 -4.66
N SER A 51 8.49 2.32 -3.73
CA SER A 51 9.06 1.92 -2.45
C SER A 51 8.59 2.88 -1.38
N ALA A 52 8.44 2.38 -0.17
CA ALA A 52 8.23 3.20 1.02
C ALA A 52 9.57 3.54 1.68
N GLU A 53 10.63 2.76 1.43
CA GLU A 53 11.91 2.88 2.14
C GLU A 53 13.11 2.65 1.19
N PRO A 54 13.81 3.74 0.79
CA PRO A 54 13.34 5.13 0.86
C PRO A 54 12.04 5.33 0.04
N LEU A 55 11.28 6.38 0.33
CA LEU A 55 10.07 6.70 -0.43
C LEU A 55 10.43 6.97 -1.90
N ARG A 56 9.96 6.11 -2.80
CA ARG A 56 10.13 6.25 -4.25
C ARG A 56 8.79 6.40 -4.92
N ILE A 57 8.60 7.56 -5.53
CA ILE A 57 7.46 7.85 -6.40
C ILE A 57 7.91 7.76 -7.85
N LEU A 58 7.15 7.03 -8.65
CA LEU A 58 7.35 6.93 -10.09
C LEU A 58 6.31 7.77 -10.82
N THR A 59 6.68 8.29 -11.98
CA THR A 59 5.76 8.93 -12.93
C THR A 59 5.73 8.13 -14.22
N LEU A 60 4.52 7.98 -14.80
CA LEU A 60 4.38 7.38 -16.11
C LEU A 60 5.06 8.28 -17.15
N ASP A 61 6.10 7.76 -17.79
CA ASP A 61 6.89 8.45 -18.82
C ASP A 61 6.33 8.14 -20.21
N ARG A 62 6.15 6.85 -20.51
CA ARG A 62 5.76 6.38 -21.84
C ARG A 62 4.78 5.22 -21.79
N ARG A 63 3.87 5.19 -22.77
CA ARG A 63 3.00 4.05 -23.04
C ARG A 63 3.35 3.40 -24.38
N SER A 64 3.49 2.08 -24.39
CA SER A 64 3.56 1.26 -25.59
C SER A 64 2.26 0.45 -25.77
N HIS A 65 2.21 -0.43 -26.78
CA HIS A 65 1.07 -1.31 -27.01
C HIS A 65 0.83 -2.31 -25.87
N ASN A 66 1.87 -2.66 -25.11
CA ASN A 66 1.83 -3.73 -24.09
C ASN A 66 2.42 -3.33 -22.73
N THR A 67 2.97 -2.12 -22.59
CA THR A 67 3.72 -1.70 -21.39
C THR A 67 3.42 -0.25 -21.05
N LEU A 68 3.34 0.02 -19.75
CA LEU A 68 3.44 1.35 -19.15
C LEU A 68 4.83 1.48 -18.54
N MET A 69 5.65 2.36 -19.12
CA MET A 69 7.02 2.61 -18.70
C MET A 69 7.06 3.81 -17.75
N PHE A 70 7.58 3.57 -16.56
CA PHE A 70 7.71 4.55 -15.50
C PHE A 70 9.17 4.96 -15.29
N SER A 71 9.37 6.19 -14.82
CA SER A 71 10.64 6.71 -14.36
C SER A 71 10.52 7.26 -12.94
N ASP A 72 11.63 7.31 -12.21
CA ASP A 72 11.65 7.95 -10.89
C ASP A 72 11.29 9.43 -11.02
N ALA A 73 10.34 9.88 -10.22
CA ALA A 73 10.16 11.30 -9.96
C ALA A 73 11.31 11.79 -9.07
N PRO A 74 11.65 13.10 -9.07
CA PRO A 74 12.57 13.66 -8.08
C PRO A 74 12.13 13.23 -6.67
N ALA A 75 13.00 12.47 -6.00
CA ALA A 75 12.66 11.68 -4.82
C ALA A 75 13.18 12.32 -3.54
N SER A 76 12.47 12.05 -2.43
CA SER A 76 13.02 12.19 -1.09
C SER A 76 13.89 10.98 -0.73
N THR A 77 14.93 11.19 0.05
CA THR A 77 15.75 10.12 0.62
C THR A 77 15.19 9.61 1.96
N GLU A 78 14.05 10.13 2.41
CA GLU A 78 13.49 9.82 3.71
C GLU A 78 12.77 8.47 3.75
N SER A 79 12.85 7.82 4.91
CA SER A 79 12.13 6.60 5.23
C SER A 79 10.74 6.94 5.74
N VAL A 80 9.71 6.23 5.25
CA VAL A 80 8.32 6.43 5.72
C VAL A 80 8.04 5.83 7.09
N GLY A 81 8.91 4.93 7.57
CA GLY A 81 8.80 4.27 8.87
C GLY A 81 10.06 4.50 9.71
N ASP A 82 9.88 4.46 11.03
CA ASP A 82 10.96 4.46 12.01
C ASP A 82 10.89 3.20 12.89
N GLY A 83 12.05 2.73 13.38
CA GLY A 83 12.16 1.53 14.22
C GLY A 83 11.47 0.29 13.65
N ASP A 84 10.47 -0.23 14.37
CA ASP A 84 9.72 -1.42 14.00
C ASP A 84 8.78 -1.22 12.80
N MET A 85 8.57 0.02 12.36
CA MET A 85 7.71 0.36 11.21
C MET A 85 8.44 0.27 9.87
N VAL A 86 9.69 -0.19 9.86
CA VAL A 86 10.47 -0.47 8.66
C VAL A 86 9.87 -1.65 7.88
N GLY A 87 9.91 -1.57 6.56
CA GLY A 87 9.47 -2.58 5.61
C GLY A 87 8.00 -2.44 5.16
N ILE A 88 7.42 -1.24 5.22
CA ILE A 88 6.05 -1.00 4.73
C ILE A 88 5.96 -1.39 3.25
N ARG A 89 4.98 -2.22 2.91
CA ARG A 89 4.77 -2.67 1.53
C ARG A 89 3.34 -3.06 1.21
N GLY A 90 2.96 -2.98 -0.06
CA GLY A 90 1.63 -3.30 -0.58
C GLY A 90 0.54 -2.44 0.05
N GLY A 91 -0.68 -2.92 -0.06
CA GLY A 91 -1.86 -2.35 0.59
C GLY A 91 -2.76 -1.57 -0.35
N ALA A 92 -3.43 -0.56 0.20
CA ALA A 92 -4.37 0.26 -0.55
C ALA A 92 -3.64 1.26 -1.46
N SER A 93 -4.23 1.58 -2.61
CA SER A 93 -3.75 2.66 -3.46
C SER A 93 -3.65 3.99 -2.69
N PRO A 94 -2.61 4.81 -2.93
CA PRO A 94 -2.49 6.13 -2.33
C PRO A 94 -3.72 6.97 -2.63
N THR A 95 -4.27 7.61 -1.60
CA THR A 95 -5.52 8.36 -1.72
C THR A 95 -5.33 9.80 -1.27
N LEU A 96 -5.75 10.75 -2.13
CA LEU A 96 -5.65 12.18 -1.85
C LEU A 96 -6.72 12.61 -0.85
N HIS A 97 -6.29 13.21 0.26
CA HIS A 97 -7.16 13.82 1.25
C HIS A 97 -6.46 15.01 1.90
N ALA A 98 -7.15 16.15 2.01
CA ALA A 98 -6.64 17.38 2.63
C ALA A 98 -5.23 17.79 2.12
N GLY A 99 -4.98 17.66 0.81
CA GLY A 99 -3.70 18.03 0.19
C GLY A 99 -2.58 16.99 0.31
N ARG A 100 -2.85 15.82 0.92
CA ARG A 100 -1.86 14.75 1.14
C ARG A 100 -2.28 13.43 0.52
N PHE A 101 -1.32 12.67 0.05
CA PHE A 101 -1.54 11.27 -0.32
C PHE A 101 -1.31 10.38 0.88
N TYR A 102 -2.40 9.80 1.40
CA TYR A 102 -2.35 8.79 2.44
C TYR A 102 -2.09 7.42 1.83
N CYS A 103 -1.13 6.70 2.38
CA CYS A 103 -0.73 5.37 1.94
C CYS A 103 -0.90 4.39 3.10
N PHE A 104 -1.76 3.39 2.89
CA PHE A 104 -1.99 2.33 3.88
C PHE A 104 -1.35 1.04 3.37
N GLY A 105 -0.35 0.54 4.10
CA GLY A 105 0.43 -0.61 3.68
C GLY A 105 0.60 -1.66 4.78
N HIS A 106 1.25 -2.77 4.43
CA HIS A 106 1.49 -3.87 5.35
C HIS A 106 2.87 -3.78 5.97
N ILE A 107 2.92 -4.03 7.27
CA ILE A 107 4.16 -4.28 8.03
C ILE A 107 4.11 -5.69 8.63
N VAL A 108 5.27 -6.20 9.02
CA VAL A 108 5.40 -7.54 9.57
C VAL A 108 6.12 -7.49 10.91
N SER A 109 5.52 -8.09 11.93
CA SER A 109 6.21 -8.45 13.16
C SER A 109 6.34 -9.97 13.28
N HIS A 110 7.18 -10.43 14.20
CA HIS A 110 7.34 -11.85 14.49
C HIS A 110 6.86 -12.15 15.90
N SER A 111 6.05 -13.20 16.06
CA SER A 111 5.69 -13.72 17.37
C SER A 111 6.89 -14.38 18.06
N LYS A 112 6.76 -14.69 19.35
CA LYS A 112 7.77 -15.48 20.08
C LYS A 112 8.01 -16.87 19.47
N SER A 113 7.00 -17.45 18.81
CA SER A 113 7.11 -18.73 18.10
C SER A 113 7.73 -18.60 16.70
N GLY A 114 8.13 -17.40 16.28
CA GLY A 114 8.69 -17.12 14.96
C GLY A 114 7.65 -16.96 13.85
N MET A 115 6.36 -16.94 14.20
CA MET A 115 5.28 -16.75 13.23
C MET A 115 5.23 -15.31 12.75
N ARG A 116 4.97 -15.13 11.46
CA ARG A 116 4.89 -13.81 10.82
C ARG A 116 3.49 -13.23 10.99
N ASN A 117 3.39 -12.16 11.74
CA ASN A 117 2.16 -11.41 11.96
C ASN A 117 2.13 -10.19 11.04
N TYR A 118 1.03 -10.00 10.32
CA TYR A 118 0.85 -8.87 9.40
C TYR A 118 -0.08 -7.84 10.02
N HIS A 119 0.36 -6.59 9.98
CA HIS A 119 -0.41 -5.45 10.45
C HIS A 119 -0.50 -4.41 9.35
N THR A 120 -1.38 -3.43 9.57
CA THR A 120 -1.49 -2.26 8.69
C THR A 120 -0.73 -1.08 9.30
N ALA A 121 -0.03 -0.32 8.49
CA ALA A 121 0.55 0.97 8.85
C ALA A 121 0.07 2.05 7.88
N VAL A 122 0.14 3.31 8.31
CA VAL A 122 -0.19 4.46 7.47
C VAL A 122 0.94 5.47 7.51
N TYR A 123 1.22 6.05 6.36
CA TYR A 123 2.07 7.22 6.21
C TYR A 123 1.42 8.16 5.19
N ALA A 124 1.85 9.42 5.13
CA ALA A 124 1.33 10.36 4.15
C ALA A 124 2.42 11.31 3.65
N PHE A 125 2.29 11.80 2.42
CA PHE A 125 3.19 12.83 1.89
C PHE A 125 2.40 13.92 1.18
N ASP A 126 2.96 15.13 1.15
CA ASP A 126 2.30 16.28 0.54
C ASP A 126 2.20 16.13 -0.98
N ALA A 127 1.04 16.52 -1.53
CA ALA A 127 0.78 16.43 -2.97
C ALA A 127 1.52 17.51 -3.78
N THR A 128 2.00 18.59 -3.13
CA THR A 128 2.48 19.81 -3.79
C THR A 128 3.95 20.16 -3.52
N GLN A 129 4.59 19.60 -2.49
CA GLN A 129 5.91 20.04 -2.02
C GLN A 129 7.10 19.27 -2.63
N GLY A 130 6.91 18.61 -3.78
CA GLY A 130 7.89 17.65 -4.30
C GLY A 130 7.75 16.30 -3.59
N TRP A 131 7.97 15.21 -4.33
CA TRP A 131 7.59 13.87 -3.88
C TRP A 131 8.45 13.42 -2.71
N GLY A 132 7.88 13.47 -1.50
CA GLY A 132 8.50 13.05 -0.25
C GLY A 132 9.03 14.17 0.65
N ALA A 133 8.73 15.44 0.34
CA ALA A 133 8.71 16.49 1.36
C ALA A 133 7.38 16.42 2.15
N GLY A 134 7.39 16.93 3.38
CA GLY A 134 6.20 16.91 4.25
C GLY A 134 5.76 15.48 4.59
N LEU A 135 6.71 14.56 4.75
CA LEU A 135 6.46 13.15 5.01
C LEU A 135 5.98 12.91 6.45
N TRP A 136 4.72 12.52 6.59
CA TRP A 136 4.15 12.01 7.83
C TRP A 136 4.51 10.54 7.94
N ARG A 137 5.38 10.20 8.90
CA ARG A 137 5.95 8.85 9.03
C ARG A 137 5.05 7.96 9.88
N ALA A 138 4.97 6.68 9.53
CA ALA A 138 4.31 5.68 10.35
C ALA A 138 5.04 5.53 11.69
N SER A 139 4.30 5.61 12.80
CA SER A 139 4.86 5.49 14.14
C SER A 139 4.46 4.22 14.87
N ARG A 140 3.33 3.63 14.50
CA ARG A 140 2.83 2.37 15.06
C ARG A 140 1.78 1.72 14.12
N PRO A 141 1.50 0.41 14.25
CA PRO A 141 0.48 -0.25 13.45
C PRO A 141 -0.90 0.35 13.72
N LEU A 142 -1.73 0.50 12.69
CA LEU A 142 -3.14 0.81 12.85
C LEU A 142 -3.82 -0.26 13.69
N ALA A 143 -4.63 0.19 14.65
CA ALA A 143 -5.46 -0.66 15.49
C ALA A 143 -6.70 -1.21 14.75
N LEU A 144 -6.49 -1.87 13.60
CA LEU A 144 -7.57 -2.57 12.88
C LEU A 144 -7.96 -3.85 13.63
N PRO A 145 -9.26 -4.09 13.89
CA PRO A 145 -9.70 -5.26 14.63
C PRO A 145 -9.42 -6.58 13.90
N ASN A 146 -8.84 -7.55 14.61
CA ASN A 146 -8.86 -8.95 14.27
C ASN A 146 -9.40 -9.75 15.48
N PRO A 147 -10.72 -9.98 15.57
CA PRO A 147 -11.32 -10.65 16.73
C PRO A 147 -10.97 -12.15 16.80
N PHE A 148 -10.34 -12.70 15.75
CA PHE A 148 -9.98 -14.11 15.68
C PHE A 148 -8.52 -14.38 16.07
N GLY A 149 -7.71 -13.33 16.26
CA GLY A 149 -6.28 -13.50 16.53
C GLY A 149 -5.60 -14.36 15.46
N GLU A 150 -5.03 -15.49 15.89
CA GLU A 150 -4.40 -16.47 14.99
C GLU A 150 -5.36 -17.55 14.48
N ASP A 151 -6.62 -17.60 14.94
CA ASP A 151 -7.54 -18.67 14.61
C ASP A 151 -7.97 -18.63 13.13
N THR A 152 -8.02 -19.81 12.52
CA THR A 152 -8.36 -20.03 11.10
C THR A 152 -9.35 -21.19 11.00
N PHE A 153 -10.29 -21.12 10.05
CA PHE A 153 -11.20 -22.24 9.75
C PHE A 153 -10.57 -23.26 8.81
N TYR A 154 -9.63 -22.82 7.97
CA TYR A 154 -8.97 -23.61 6.95
C TYR A 154 -7.46 -23.69 7.22
N PRO A 155 -6.78 -24.70 6.66
CA PRO A 155 -5.32 -24.74 6.69
C PRO A 155 -4.73 -23.46 6.08
N ARG A 156 -3.75 -22.87 6.77
CA ARG A 156 -3.07 -21.66 6.28
C ARG A 156 -2.41 -21.91 4.94
N LEU A 157 -2.55 -20.96 4.02
CA LEU A 157 -1.81 -20.96 2.75
C LEU A 157 -0.29 -20.94 2.98
N ASN A 158 0.15 -20.27 4.04
CA ASN A 158 1.53 -20.26 4.49
C ASN A 158 1.59 -20.70 5.96
N GLY A 159 2.13 -21.89 6.23
CA GLY A 159 2.23 -22.42 7.59
C GLY A 159 3.09 -21.59 8.56
N ARG A 160 3.79 -20.54 8.08
CA ARG A 160 4.60 -19.62 8.90
C ARG A 160 3.90 -18.30 9.21
N THR A 161 2.64 -18.10 8.82
CA THR A 161 1.88 -16.88 9.13
C THR A 161 1.04 -17.05 10.39
N GLY A 162 1.09 -16.09 11.29
CA GLY A 162 0.22 -16.02 12.48
C GLY A 162 -1.02 -15.18 12.17
N ALA A 163 -1.28 -14.15 12.97
CA ALA A 163 -2.38 -13.22 12.75
C ALA A 163 -2.11 -12.34 11.52
N VAL A 164 -3.09 -12.22 10.63
CA VAL A 164 -2.97 -11.44 9.38
C VAL A 164 -4.08 -10.40 9.32
N VAL A 165 -3.67 -9.13 9.23
CA VAL A 165 -4.53 -8.00 8.82
C VAL A 165 -3.95 -7.42 7.54
N TYR A 166 -4.69 -7.55 6.44
CA TYR A 166 -4.24 -7.18 5.10
C TYR A 166 -5.12 -6.06 4.52
N ILE A 167 -4.74 -4.79 4.69
CA ILE A 167 -5.44 -3.65 4.08
C ILE A 167 -5.55 -3.80 2.54
N CYS A 168 -6.75 -3.55 2.01
CA CYS A 168 -7.05 -3.67 0.58
C CYS A 168 -7.48 -2.32 -0.01
N GLY A 169 -8.19 -1.50 0.75
CA GLY A 169 -8.73 -0.23 0.29
C GLY A 169 -8.90 0.77 1.41
N ALA A 170 -8.82 2.05 1.06
CA ALA A 170 -9.05 3.17 1.94
C ALA A 170 -9.80 4.26 1.18
N VAL A 171 -10.95 4.67 1.71
CA VAL A 171 -11.79 5.71 1.11
C VAL A 171 -11.98 6.82 2.14
N PRO A 172 -11.54 8.06 1.85
CA PRO A 172 -11.82 9.19 2.72
C PRO A 172 -13.30 9.53 2.65
N LEU A 173 -13.88 9.77 3.82
CA LEU A 173 -15.22 10.29 4.05
C LEU A 173 -15.10 11.58 4.87
N ASP A 174 -16.17 12.35 4.99
CA ASP A 174 -16.13 13.64 5.71
C ASP A 174 -15.67 13.54 7.17
N GLN A 175 -15.98 12.41 7.83
CA GLN A 175 -15.67 12.20 9.25
C GLN A 175 -14.42 11.34 9.47
N GLY A 176 -13.84 10.75 8.41
CA GLY A 176 -12.79 9.76 8.59
C GLY A 176 -12.49 8.93 7.35
N TRP A 177 -12.10 7.69 7.60
CA TRP A 177 -11.67 6.73 6.59
C TRP A 177 -12.49 5.46 6.73
N LEU A 178 -13.09 5.02 5.63
CA LEU A 178 -13.60 3.67 5.50
C LEU A 178 -12.49 2.77 4.95
N LEU A 179 -12.07 1.80 5.74
CA LEU A 179 -10.97 0.89 5.44
C LEU A 179 -11.51 -0.50 5.16
N SER A 180 -11.08 -1.12 4.06
CA SER A 180 -11.36 -2.52 3.74
C SER A 180 -10.10 -3.36 3.90
N TYR A 181 -10.24 -4.53 4.52
CA TYR A 181 -9.09 -5.40 4.79
C TYR A 181 -9.48 -6.87 4.89
N GLY A 182 -8.52 -7.74 4.55
CA GLY A 182 -8.58 -9.18 4.79
C GLY A 182 -8.11 -9.54 6.19
N ILE A 183 -8.72 -10.57 6.78
CA ILE A 183 -8.33 -11.16 8.06
C ILE A 183 -8.01 -12.64 7.86
N ASN A 184 -6.79 -13.03 8.26
CA ASN A 184 -6.28 -14.41 8.25
C ASN A 184 -6.44 -15.12 6.89
N ASP A 185 -6.40 -14.37 5.78
CA ASP A 185 -6.59 -14.86 4.40
C ASP A 185 -7.94 -15.58 4.14
N GLU A 186 -8.94 -15.40 5.02
CA GLU A 186 -10.22 -16.12 4.96
C GLU A 186 -11.45 -15.21 4.96
N ARG A 187 -11.31 -14.02 5.54
CA ARG A 187 -12.43 -13.12 5.81
C ARG A 187 -12.11 -11.72 5.30
N CYS A 188 -13.15 -10.94 5.01
CA CYS A 188 -13.04 -9.53 4.70
C CYS A 188 -13.80 -8.73 5.75
N ALA A 189 -13.29 -7.54 6.06
CA ALA A 189 -13.91 -6.61 6.99
C ALA A 189 -13.88 -5.18 6.44
N LEU A 190 -14.84 -4.39 6.91
CA LEU A 190 -14.84 -2.94 6.79
C LEU A 190 -14.71 -2.33 8.18
N HIS A 191 -13.90 -1.29 8.32
CA HIS A 191 -13.77 -0.56 9.58
C HIS A 191 -13.68 0.94 9.31
N PHE A 192 -14.44 1.71 10.07
CA PHE A 192 -14.41 3.16 10.02
C PHE A 192 -13.49 3.68 11.13
N MET A 193 -12.57 4.57 10.77
CA MET A 193 -11.72 5.30 11.72
C MET A 193 -11.82 6.80 11.44
N SER A 194 -11.95 7.62 12.47
CA SER A 194 -11.92 9.07 12.30
C SER A 194 -10.56 9.54 11.77
N HIS A 195 -10.51 10.74 11.17
CA HIS A 195 -9.24 11.31 10.72
C HIS A 195 -8.23 11.43 11.88
N GLN A 196 -8.70 11.82 13.05
CA GLN A 196 -7.88 11.89 14.26
C GLN A 196 -7.31 10.51 14.65
N GLN A 197 -8.13 9.46 14.60
CA GLN A 197 -7.68 8.10 14.91
C GLN A 197 -6.59 7.64 13.94
N VAL A 198 -6.74 7.91 12.64
CA VAL A 198 -5.71 7.58 11.63
C VAL A 198 -4.44 8.39 11.86
N ASN A 199 -4.55 9.72 12.03
CA ASN A 199 -3.40 10.61 12.21
C ASN A 199 -2.60 10.30 13.48
N ALA A 200 -3.23 9.81 14.54
CA ALA A 200 -2.56 9.39 15.78
C ALA A 200 -1.63 8.16 15.63
N HIS A 201 -1.50 7.59 14.43
CA HIS A 201 -0.57 6.50 14.08
C HIS A 201 0.60 7.00 13.22
N MET A 202 0.71 8.31 13.01
CA MET A 202 1.81 8.96 12.30
C MET A 202 2.53 9.97 13.17
N ILE A 203 3.72 10.38 12.74
CA ILE A 203 4.49 11.51 13.26
C ILE A 203 4.59 12.55 12.15
N GLU A 204 4.27 13.79 12.46
CA GLU A 204 4.38 14.93 11.55
C GLU A 204 5.87 15.24 11.24
N PRO A 205 6.19 15.87 10.10
CA PRO A 205 7.55 16.26 9.70
C PRO A 205 8.29 17.12 10.72
#